data_AF-A0A3S5B8C2-F1
#
_entry.id   AF-A0A3S5B8C2-F1
#
_cell.length_a   1.000
_cell.length_b   1.000
_cell.length_c   1.000
_cell.angle_alpha   90.00
_cell.angle_beta   90.00
_cell.angle_gamma   90.00
#
_symmetry.space_group_name_H-M   'P 1'
#
loop_
_entity.id
_entity.type
_entity.pdbx_description
1 polymer ?
#
loop_
_entity_poly.entity_id
_entity_poly.type
_entity_poly.pdbx_seq_one_letter_code
_entity_poly.pdbx_strand_id
1 'polypeptide(L)'
;MHSDSPLYEAWLDPPVPIFLQFYLFSLLNADGIKQGEKPVVKQLGPYTYEEKREKLNVFADPAKGEIYYTEQKLYQFRADLSNGTESDVLVQFNIAYITVANMLKNQSAIVDFIVETLESALREKVFVKLTVAELIWGYEDRLLAALANFGIRPFGNATKLGLFVGQNGSRAGEYVIDDGARSLAHLGKIMAFQNHSQLTWWASGPANQINGTDGTLFSPGLRLADRIYIFSPDICRSIHLEATETVRFLGLQTLRFLPPTSLFESPLLNPDNKGFCPTYPNCLKSGVLNLGPCLQGAPVIVSQPHFYQVAYFDLVTLGCIR
;
A
#
# COMPACT_ATOMS: atom_id res chain seq x y z
N MET A 1 21.56 -8.50 17.11
CA MET A 1 20.55 -7.70 17.82
C MET A 1 20.15 -8.48 19.07
N HIS A 2 20.92 -8.29 20.14
CA HIS A 2 20.69 -8.98 21.42
C HIS A 2 19.86 -8.10 22.35
N SER A 3 19.14 -8.73 23.29
CA SER A 3 18.15 -8.06 24.13
C SER A 3 18.71 -6.95 25.02
N ASP A 4 20.00 -6.98 25.30
CA ASP A 4 20.76 -6.04 26.11
C ASP A 4 21.45 -4.93 25.29
N SER A 5 21.26 -4.93 23.97
CA SER A 5 21.91 -3.96 23.09
C SER A 5 21.06 -2.70 22.88
N PRO A 6 21.67 -1.50 22.81
CA PRO A 6 20.95 -0.26 22.49
C PRO A 6 20.21 -0.33 21.14
N LEU A 7 20.72 -1.14 20.21
CA LEU A 7 20.08 -1.37 18.93
C LEU A 7 18.74 -2.10 19.09
N TYR A 8 18.66 -3.10 19.98
CA TYR A 8 17.43 -3.82 20.24
C TYR A 8 16.39 -2.89 20.88
N GLU A 9 16.79 -2.09 21.88
CA GLU A 9 15.91 -1.10 22.50
C GLU A 9 15.36 -0.10 21.47
N ALA A 10 16.23 0.48 20.62
CA ALA A 10 15.81 1.41 19.57
C ALA A 10 14.95 0.75 18.47
N TRP A 11 15.10 -0.55 18.24
CA TRP A 11 14.27 -1.31 17.31
C TRP A 11 12.89 -1.63 17.90
N LEU A 12 12.80 -1.89 19.20
CA LEU A 12 11.54 -2.08 19.94
C LEU A 12 10.74 -0.80 20.07
N ASP A 13 11.40 0.28 20.49
CA ASP A 13 10.81 1.59 20.74
C ASP A 13 11.63 2.66 20.00
N PRO A 14 11.28 2.94 18.72
CA PRO A 14 12.01 3.91 17.91
C PRO A 14 12.02 5.31 18.54
N PRO A 15 13.19 5.93 18.73
CA PRO A 15 13.31 7.21 19.44
C PRO A 15 12.85 8.43 18.62
N VAL A 16 12.43 8.21 17.37
CA VAL A 16 12.00 9.26 16.44
C VAL A 16 10.54 9.06 16.07
N PRO A 17 9.70 10.11 16.16
CA PRO A 17 8.31 10.00 15.79
C PRO A 17 8.18 9.79 14.27
N ILE A 18 7.28 8.90 13.87
CA ILE A 18 6.95 8.61 12.48
C ILE A 18 5.64 9.33 12.16
N PHE A 19 5.61 10.05 11.04
CA PHE A 19 4.41 10.74 10.58
C PHE A 19 3.97 10.21 9.22
N LEU A 20 2.68 9.89 9.10
CA LEU A 20 2.01 9.57 7.85
C LEU A 20 1.17 10.77 7.42
N GLN A 21 1.44 11.32 6.24
CA GLN A 21 0.71 12.46 5.70
C GLN A 21 -0.13 12.04 4.50
N PHE A 22 -1.44 12.22 4.59
CA PHE A 22 -2.34 12.01 3.47
C PHE A 22 -2.52 13.28 2.67
N TYR A 23 -2.38 13.14 1.35
CA TYR A 23 -2.74 14.13 0.36
C TYR A 23 -3.80 13.54 -0.55
N LEU A 24 -5.03 14.04 -0.44
CA LEU A 24 -6.21 13.46 -1.08
C LEU A 24 -6.66 14.32 -2.26
N PHE A 25 -7.17 13.70 -3.32
CA PHE A 25 -7.66 14.40 -4.50
C PHE A 25 -9.18 14.45 -4.51
N SER A 26 -9.76 15.65 -4.42
CA SER A 26 -11.20 15.87 -4.60
C SER A 26 -11.53 16.18 -6.06
N LEU A 27 -12.55 15.54 -6.61
CA LEU A 27 -13.07 15.83 -7.95
C LEU A 27 -13.80 17.19 -7.97
N LEU A 28 -13.56 17.98 -9.03
CA LEU A 28 -14.18 19.30 -9.22
C LEU A 28 -15.29 19.31 -10.27
N ASN A 29 -15.31 18.35 -11.21
CA ASN A 29 -16.22 18.33 -12.36
C ASN A 29 -16.97 16.99 -12.51
N ALA A 30 -17.54 16.46 -11.42
CA ALA A 30 -18.21 15.16 -11.42
C ALA A 30 -19.28 14.99 -12.51
N ASP A 31 -20.10 16.02 -12.78
CA ASP A 31 -21.13 15.94 -13.82
C ASP A 31 -20.56 16.02 -15.24
N GLY A 32 -19.44 16.72 -15.43
CA GLY A 32 -18.70 16.73 -16.70
C GLY A 32 -18.06 15.37 -16.99
N ILE A 33 -17.52 14.70 -15.97
CA ILE A 33 -16.93 13.35 -16.13
C ILE A 33 -17.98 12.35 -16.62
N LYS A 34 -19.23 12.43 -16.15
CA LYS A 34 -20.33 11.58 -16.67
C LYS A 34 -20.61 11.80 -18.16
N GLN A 35 -20.29 12.98 -18.66
CA GLN A 35 -20.46 13.37 -20.06
C GLN A 35 -19.20 13.10 -20.90
N GLY A 36 -18.15 12.52 -20.30
CA GLY A 36 -16.90 12.19 -20.97
C GLY A 36 -15.81 13.25 -20.85
N GLU A 37 -15.99 14.30 -20.04
CA GLU A 37 -14.90 15.24 -19.75
C GLU A 37 -13.79 14.57 -18.93
N LYS A 38 -12.55 15.03 -19.12
CA LYS A 38 -11.42 14.59 -18.30
C LYS A 38 -11.61 15.03 -16.84
N PRO A 39 -11.27 14.17 -15.85
CA PRO A 39 -11.34 14.55 -14.45
C PRO A 39 -10.44 15.74 -14.12
N VAL A 40 -10.99 16.71 -13.38
CA VAL A 40 -10.26 17.81 -12.76
C VAL A 40 -10.27 17.59 -11.26
N VAL A 41 -9.08 17.56 -10.67
CA VAL A 41 -8.91 17.30 -9.23
C VAL A 41 -8.26 18.47 -8.52
N LYS A 42 -8.58 18.63 -7.23
CA LYS A 42 -7.89 19.49 -6.28
C LYS A 42 -7.27 18.65 -5.19
N GLN A 43 -5.96 18.81 -4.96
CA GLN A 43 -5.27 18.19 -3.83
C GLN A 43 -5.65 18.89 -2.52
N LEU A 44 -5.94 18.11 -1.49
CA LEU A 44 -6.24 18.53 -0.12
C LEU A 44 -5.23 17.88 0.83
N GLY A 45 -4.78 18.62 1.83
CA GLY A 45 -3.85 18.13 2.85
C GLY A 45 -2.69 19.10 3.13
N PRO A 46 -1.69 18.65 3.91
CA PRO A 46 -1.62 17.32 4.51
C PRO A 46 -2.69 17.10 5.59
N TYR A 47 -3.18 15.86 5.69
CA TYR A 47 -3.83 15.34 6.89
C TYR A 47 -2.82 14.41 7.57
N THR A 48 -2.24 14.89 8.66
CA THR A 48 -1.08 14.26 9.30
C THR A 48 -1.53 13.37 10.45
N TYR A 49 -1.01 12.14 10.49
CA TYR A 49 -1.15 11.20 11.58
C TYR A 49 0.23 10.86 12.12
N GLU A 50 0.37 10.85 13.45
CA GLU A 50 1.50 10.25 14.11
C GLU A 50 1.28 8.74 14.15
N GLU A 51 2.24 7.99 13.59
CA GLU A 51 2.23 6.54 13.53
C GLU A 51 3.09 5.99 14.66
N LYS A 52 2.48 5.19 15.54
CA LYS A 52 3.19 4.41 16.56
C LYS A 52 3.25 2.96 16.12
N ARG A 53 4.46 2.40 16.09
CA ARG A 53 4.71 0.99 15.78
C ARG A 53 5.13 0.27 17.05
N GLU A 54 4.29 -0.64 17.51
CA GLU A 54 4.55 -1.45 18.70
C GLU A 54 4.90 -2.88 18.28
N LYS A 55 6.05 -3.37 18.73
CA LYS A 55 6.46 -4.76 18.54
C LYS A 55 5.97 -5.59 19.72
N LEU A 56 5.06 -6.51 19.43
CA LEU A 56 4.39 -7.37 20.40
C LEU A 56 4.88 -8.80 20.28
N ASN A 57 4.73 -9.57 21.38
CA ASN A 57 5.08 -10.99 21.45
C ASN A 57 6.51 -11.27 20.98
N VAL A 58 7.45 -10.36 21.30
CA VAL A 58 8.83 -10.47 20.86
C VAL A 58 9.50 -11.66 21.53
N PHE A 59 10.02 -12.58 20.73
CA PHE A 59 10.73 -13.76 21.17
C PHE A 59 12.02 -13.92 20.37
N ALA A 60 13.16 -14.03 21.04
CA ALA A 60 14.44 -14.28 20.41
C ALA A 60 14.83 -15.75 20.60
N ASP A 61 15.25 -16.41 19.51
CA ASP A 61 15.83 -17.75 19.51
C ASP A 61 17.31 -17.65 19.08
N PRO A 62 18.25 -17.47 20.02
CA PRO A 62 19.68 -17.36 19.71
C PRO A 62 20.27 -18.63 19.11
N ALA A 63 19.66 -19.80 19.35
CA ALA A 63 20.14 -21.05 18.77
C ALA A 63 19.92 -21.07 17.25
N LYS A 64 18.82 -20.47 16.79
CA LYS A 64 18.53 -20.28 15.36
C LYS A 64 19.12 -18.99 14.77
N GLY A 65 19.35 -17.98 15.60
CA GLY A 65 19.72 -16.64 15.15
C GLY A 65 18.52 -15.86 14.62
N GLU A 66 17.35 -16.05 15.25
CA GLU A 66 16.06 -15.54 14.76
C GLU A 66 15.33 -14.75 15.85
N ILE A 67 14.59 -13.72 15.44
CA ILE A 67 13.68 -12.97 16.30
C ILE A 67 12.28 -13.01 15.67
N TYR A 68 11.31 -13.36 16.50
CA TYR A 68 9.90 -13.50 16.17
C TYR A 68 9.16 -12.33 16.81
N TYR A 69 8.27 -11.67 16.08
CA TYR A 69 7.44 -10.61 16.63
C TYR A 69 6.19 -10.37 15.79
N THR A 70 5.20 -9.71 16.36
CA THR A 70 4.06 -9.14 15.63
C THR A 70 4.16 -7.62 15.71
N GLU A 71 3.91 -6.91 14.62
CA GLU A 71 3.84 -5.45 14.63
C GLU A 71 2.39 -4.96 14.70
N GLN A 72 2.12 -4.04 15.62
CA GLN A 72 0.87 -3.29 15.71
C GLN A 72 1.12 -1.82 15.33
N LYS A 73 0.30 -1.28 14.42
CA LYS A 73 0.39 0.13 14.00
C LYS A 73 -0.80 0.91 14.51
N LEU A 74 -0.54 2.02 15.19
CA LEU A 74 -1.55 2.95 15.69
C LEU A 74 -1.38 4.30 15.01
N TYR A 75 -2.49 4.92 14.60
CA TYR A 75 -2.48 6.21 13.93
C TYR A 75 -3.26 7.23 14.76
N GLN A 76 -2.60 8.30 15.16
CA GLN A 76 -3.19 9.39 15.92
C GLN A 76 -3.19 10.67 15.10
N PHE A 77 -4.36 11.25 14.84
CA PHE A 77 -4.47 12.48 14.07
C PHE A 77 -3.78 13.65 14.76
N ARG A 78 -3.00 14.41 13.99
CA ARG A 78 -2.24 15.59 14.44
C ARG A 78 -2.80 16.84 13.77
N ALA A 79 -3.82 17.41 14.40
CA ALA A 79 -4.46 18.64 13.92
C ALA A 79 -3.48 19.81 13.82
N ASP A 80 -2.49 19.89 14.72
CA ASP A 80 -1.43 20.90 14.74
C ASP A 80 -0.45 20.81 13.55
N LEU A 81 -0.40 19.64 12.89
CA LEU A 81 0.44 19.38 11.72
C LEU A 81 -0.40 19.17 10.44
N SER A 82 -1.69 19.50 10.47
CA SER A 82 -2.63 19.29 9.37
C SER A 82 -3.19 20.60 8.84
N ASN A 83 -3.50 20.64 7.54
CA ASN A 83 -4.10 21.81 6.89
C ASN A 83 -5.64 21.73 6.80
N GLY A 84 -6.25 20.90 7.65
CA GLY A 84 -7.65 20.55 7.59
C GLY A 84 -8.03 19.60 8.71
N THR A 85 -9.27 19.16 8.73
CA THR A 85 -9.79 18.22 9.73
C THR A 85 -10.20 16.89 9.10
N GLU A 86 -10.31 15.85 9.93
CA GLU A 86 -10.88 14.56 9.51
C GLU A 86 -12.34 14.67 9.02
N SER A 87 -13.04 15.76 9.34
CA SER A 87 -14.41 16.05 8.90
C SER A 87 -14.48 16.80 7.57
N ASP A 88 -13.35 17.20 6.99
CA ASP A 88 -13.33 17.89 5.69
C ASP A 88 -13.94 16.97 4.62
N VAL A 89 -14.80 17.52 3.77
CA VAL A 89 -15.55 16.73 2.77
C VAL A 89 -14.88 16.85 1.41
N LEU A 90 -14.72 15.71 0.74
CA LEU A 90 -14.27 15.64 -0.65
C LEU A 90 -15.23 14.82 -1.53
N VAL A 91 -15.15 15.06 -2.83
CA VAL A 91 -15.87 14.28 -3.85
C VAL A 91 -14.92 13.23 -4.41
N GLN A 92 -15.32 11.96 -4.32
CA GLN A 92 -14.56 10.80 -4.80
C GLN A 92 -15.47 9.92 -5.67
N PHE A 93 -14.88 9.18 -6.60
CA PHE A 93 -15.49 7.97 -7.16
C PHE A 93 -15.98 7.04 -6.05
N ASN A 94 -17.11 6.38 -6.28
CA ASN A 94 -17.62 5.36 -5.38
C ASN A 94 -16.81 4.07 -5.57
N ILE A 95 -15.90 3.81 -4.63
CA ILE A 95 -14.99 2.66 -4.66
C ILE A 95 -15.78 1.35 -4.67
N ALA A 96 -16.89 1.27 -3.91
CA ALA A 96 -17.75 0.10 -3.86
C ALA A 96 -18.36 -0.18 -5.23
N TYR A 97 -19.01 0.84 -5.80
CA TYR A 97 -19.67 0.76 -7.09
C TYR A 97 -18.71 0.30 -8.19
N ILE A 98 -17.54 0.93 -8.29
CA ILE A 98 -16.52 0.58 -9.29
C ILE A 98 -16.03 -0.86 -9.10
N THR A 99 -15.84 -1.28 -7.85
CA THR A 99 -15.31 -2.61 -7.60
C THR A 99 -16.37 -3.69 -7.87
N VAL A 100 -17.61 -3.49 -7.44
CA VAL A 100 -18.74 -4.38 -7.76
C VAL A 100 -18.86 -4.53 -9.28
N ALA A 101 -18.86 -3.42 -10.02
CA ALA A 101 -18.92 -3.43 -11.48
C ALA A 101 -17.74 -4.16 -12.14
N ASN A 102 -16.53 -4.05 -11.58
CA ASN A 102 -15.34 -4.71 -12.11
C ASN A 102 -15.35 -6.23 -11.82
N MET A 103 -15.59 -6.61 -10.56
CA MET A 103 -15.52 -7.99 -10.11
C MET A 103 -16.71 -8.84 -10.55
N LEU A 104 -17.88 -8.22 -10.76
CA LEU A 104 -19.10 -8.91 -11.18
C LEU A 104 -19.38 -8.82 -12.68
N LYS A 105 -18.51 -8.19 -13.48
CA LYS A 105 -18.69 -7.94 -14.92
C LYS A 105 -19.10 -9.18 -15.76
N ASN A 106 -18.68 -10.38 -15.35
CA ASN A 106 -18.91 -11.63 -16.09
C ASN A 106 -19.68 -12.65 -15.24
N GLN A 107 -20.54 -12.21 -14.33
CA GLN A 107 -21.34 -13.10 -13.49
C GLN A 107 -22.60 -13.60 -14.22
N SER A 108 -23.38 -14.44 -13.56
CA SER A 108 -24.64 -14.92 -14.12
C SER A 108 -25.67 -13.79 -14.23
N ALA A 109 -26.56 -13.86 -15.23
CA ALA A 109 -27.62 -12.87 -15.42
C ALA A 109 -28.53 -12.65 -14.18
N ILE A 110 -28.64 -13.65 -13.29
CA ILE A 110 -29.37 -13.52 -12.02
C ILE A 110 -28.64 -12.58 -11.06
N VAL A 111 -27.31 -12.68 -10.99
CA VAL A 111 -26.48 -11.80 -10.16
C VAL A 111 -26.54 -10.37 -10.70
N ASP A 112 -26.40 -10.21 -12.02
CA ASP A 112 -26.50 -8.89 -12.67
C ASP A 112 -27.85 -8.23 -12.38
N PHE A 113 -28.95 -8.99 -12.53
CA PHE A 113 -30.29 -8.49 -12.21
C PHE A 113 -30.44 -8.04 -10.74
N ILE A 114 -29.86 -8.79 -9.80
CA ILE A 114 -29.88 -8.42 -8.37
C ILE A 114 -29.08 -7.12 -8.15
N VAL A 115 -27.88 -7.02 -8.72
CA VAL A 115 -27.02 -5.83 -8.60
C VAL A 115 -27.75 -4.61 -9.18
N GLU A 116 -28.25 -4.67 -10.41
CA GLU A 116 -28.97 -3.56 -11.05
C GLU A 116 -30.21 -3.12 -10.26
N THR A 117 -30.96 -4.10 -9.71
CA THR A 117 -32.13 -3.81 -8.88
C THR A 117 -31.74 -3.08 -7.60
N LEU A 118 -30.68 -3.53 -6.92
CA LEU A 118 -30.19 -2.91 -5.69
C LEU A 118 -29.59 -1.53 -5.94
N GLU A 119 -28.77 -1.37 -6.97
CA GLU A 119 -28.21 -0.08 -7.38
C GLU A 119 -29.31 0.95 -7.63
N SER A 120 -30.36 0.56 -8.36
CA SER A 120 -31.53 1.40 -8.63
C SER A 120 -32.32 1.74 -7.36
N ALA A 121 -32.60 0.75 -6.51
CA ALA A 121 -33.35 0.93 -5.26
C ALA A 121 -32.61 1.83 -4.25
N LEU A 122 -31.28 1.66 -4.15
CA LEU A 122 -30.42 2.46 -3.27
C LEU A 122 -30.06 3.83 -3.86
N ARG A 123 -30.36 4.05 -5.16
CA ARG A 123 -29.98 5.24 -5.92
C ARG A 123 -28.46 5.48 -5.87
N GLU A 124 -27.71 4.40 -6.09
CA GLU A 124 -26.26 4.44 -6.08
C GLU A 124 -25.73 5.42 -7.12
N LYS A 125 -24.60 6.05 -6.78
CA LYS A 125 -23.96 7.04 -7.63
C LYS A 125 -22.50 6.66 -7.82
N VAL A 126 -22.02 6.83 -9.05
CA VAL A 126 -20.59 6.78 -9.38
C VAL A 126 -19.80 7.83 -8.57
N PHE A 127 -20.46 8.95 -8.29
CA PHE A 127 -20.11 10.10 -7.44
C PHE A 127 -20.47 9.99 -5.95
N VAL A 128 -19.52 9.92 -5.00
CA VAL A 128 -19.83 10.05 -3.56
C VAL A 128 -19.12 11.24 -2.90
N LYS A 129 -19.76 11.77 -1.86
CA LYS A 129 -19.15 12.74 -0.94
C LYS A 129 -18.79 11.99 0.33
N LEU A 130 -17.53 12.08 0.73
CA LEU A 130 -17.00 11.43 1.92
C LEU A 130 -16.22 12.47 2.73
N THR A 131 -16.24 12.32 4.04
CA THR A 131 -15.26 12.97 4.91
C THR A 131 -13.88 12.33 4.71
N VAL A 132 -12.82 13.05 5.10
CA VAL A 132 -11.45 12.54 5.10
C VAL A 132 -11.33 11.27 5.95
N ALA A 133 -11.93 11.23 7.14
CA ALA A 133 -11.95 10.05 8.00
C ALA A 133 -12.66 8.87 7.33
N GLU A 134 -13.82 9.08 6.71
CA GLU A 134 -14.55 8.03 6.00
C GLU A 134 -13.73 7.45 4.84
N LEU A 135 -13.04 8.28 4.06
CA LEU A 135 -12.22 7.78 2.96
C LEU A 135 -10.98 7.00 3.46
N ILE A 136 -10.30 7.51 4.49
CA ILE A 136 -9.08 6.87 4.99
C ILE A 136 -9.41 5.63 5.83
N TRP A 137 -10.20 5.78 6.90
CA TRP A 137 -10.43 4.75 7.91
C TRP A 137 -11.64 3.86 7.63
N GLY A 138 -12.53 4.36 6.76
CA GLY A 138 -13.57 3.58 6.14
C GLY A 138 -15.00 4.02 6.50
N TYR A 139 -15.92 3.69 5.61
CA TYR A 139 -17.36 3.91 5.74
C TYR A 139 -18.11 2.61 5.41
N GLU A 140 -19.31 2.43 5.98
CA GLU A 140 -20.19 1.32 5.61
C GLU A 140 -20.83 1.60 4.25
N ASP A 141 -20.65 0.67 3.32
CA ASP A 141 -21.24 0.77 1.99
C ASP A 141 -22.60 0.06 1.93
N ARG A 142 -23.62 0.78 1.46
CA ARG A 142 -25.01 0.29 1.46
C ARG A 142 -25.23 -0.79 0.42
N LEU A 143 -24.55 -0.72 -0.73
CA LEU A 143 -24.66 -1.70 -1.80
C LEU A 143 -24.01 -3.02 -1.37
N LEU A 144 -22.79 -2.97 -0.81
CA LEU A 144 -22.13 -4.16 -0.28
C LEU A 144 -22.93 -4.82 0.84
N ALA A 145 -23.46 -4.03 1.78
CA ALA A 145 -24.31 -4.56 2.86
C ALA A 145 -25.59 -5.22 2.31
N ALA A 146 -26.22 -4.64 1.29
CA ALA A 146 -27.40 -5.22 0.67
C ALA A 146 -27.09 -6.52 -0.08
N LEU A 147 -26.01 -6.54 -0.88
CA LEU A 147 -25.55 -7.72 -1.64
C LEU A 147 -25.22 -8.91 -0.71
N ALA A 148 -24.66 -8.64 0.46
CA ALA A 148 -24.33 -9.67 1.44
C ALA A 148 -25.57 -10.49 1.89
N ASN A 149 -26.77 -9.90 1.90
CA ASN A 149 -28.03 -10.59 2.22
C ASN A 149 -28.46 -11.59 1.14
N PHE A 150 -27.99 -11.42 -0.09
CA PHE A 150 -28.20 -12.34 -1.21
C PHE A 150 -27.04 -13.33 -1.38
N GLY A 151 -26.09 -13.34 -0.44
CA GLY A 151 -24.89 -14.18 -0.52
C GLY A 151 -23.85 -13.69 -1.54
N ILE A 152 -24.04 -12.50 -2.13
CA ILE A 152 -23.11 -11.92 -3.10
C ILE A 152 -22.05 -11.12 -2.32
N ARG A 153 -20.80 -11.58 -2.39
CA ARG A 153 -19.71 -11.14 -1.52
C ARG A 153 -18.43 -10.86 -2.32
N PRO A 154 -18.38 -9.74 -3.07
CA PRO A 154 -17.23 -9.42 -3.92
C PRO A 154 -15.95 -9.22 -3.09
N PHE A 155 -16.05 -8.76 -1.84
CA PHE A 155 -14.92 -8.58 -0.92
C PHE A 155 -15.00 -9.52 0.30
N GLY A 156 -15.44 -10.75 0.09
CA GLY A 156 -15.77 -11.64 1.20
C GLY A 156 -16.82 -11.00 2.11
N ASN A 157 -16.57 -10.95 3.42
CA ASN A 157 -17.55 -10.46 4.40
C ASN A 157 -17.44 -8.94 4.65
N ALA A 158 -16.56 -8.22 3.94
CA ALA A 158 -16.36 -6.81 4.18
C ALA A 158 -17.50 -5.97 3.60
N THR A 159 -18.13 -5.16 4.45
CA THR A 159 -19.11 -4.13 4.06
C THR A 159 -18.55 -2.71 4.25
N LYS A 160 -17.45 -2.57 4.99
CA LYS A 160 -16.71 -1.31 5.12
C LYS A 160 -15.64 -1.19 4.06
N LEU A 161 -15.51 0.00 3.50
CA LEU A 161 -14.46 0.36 2.53
C LEU A 161 -13.75 1.62 2.97
N GLY A 162 -12.43 1.64 2.77
CA GLY A 162 -11.56 2.78 3.01
C GLY A 162 -10.14 2.43 2.59
N LEU A 163 -9.28 3.44 2.44
CA LEU A 163 -7.89 3.24 2.00
C LEU A 163 -7.07 2.44 3.03
N PHE A 164 -7.33 2.67 4.31
CA PHE A 164 -6.68 2.07 5.47
C PHE A 164 -7.71 1.42 6.40
N VAL A 165 -8.82 0.92 5.84
CA VAL A 165 -9.88 0.28 6.62
C VAL A 165 -9.31 -0.90 7.42
N GLY A 166 -9.60 -0.90 8.73
CA GLY A 166 -9.12 -1.95 9.64
C GLY A 166 -7.62 -1.94 9.90
N GLN A 167 -6.86 -0.93 9.44
CA GLN A 167 -5.41 -0.84 9.68
C GLN A 167 -5.05 -0.19 11.02
N ASN A 168 -5.90 0.71 11.55
CA ASN A 168 -5.62 1.35 12.83
C ASN A 168 -5.77 0.36 13.99
N GLY A 169 -4.67 0.11 14.70
CA GLY A 169 -4.57 -0.90 15.74
C GLY A 169 -4.50 -2.34 15.21
N SER A 170 -4.34 -2.52 13.90
CA SER A 170 -4.23 -3.84 13.28
C SER A 170 -2.89 -4.49 13.57
N ARG A 171 -2.85 -5.82 13.45
CA ARG A 171 -1.62 -6.61 13.54
C ARG A 171 -1.34 -7.20 12.17
N ALA A 172 -0.21 -6.86 11.56
CA ALA A 172 0.15 -7.28 10.21
C ALA A 172 0.47 -8.79 10.08
N GLY A 173 0.48 -9.52 11.20
CA GLY A 173 0.90 -10.92 11.30
C GLY A 173 2.30 -11.07 11.88
N GLU A 174 2.72 -12.32 12.07
CA GLU A 174 4.04 -12.63 12.62
C GLU A 174 5.14 -12.39 11.57
N TYR A 175 6.21 -11.74 12.02
CA TYR A 175 7.49 -11.59 11.33
C TYR A 175 8.52 -12.49 11.99
N VAL A 176 9.36 -13.11 11.17
CA VAL A 176 10.60 -13.76 11.61
C VAL A 176 11.76 -13.05 10.92
N ILE A 177 12.69 -12.50 11.70
CA ILE A 177 13.88 -11.80 11.20
C ILE A 177 15.17 -12.44 11.68
N ASP A 178 16.24 -12.31 10.89
CA ASP A 178 17.59 -12.71 11.29
C ASP A 178 18.18 -11.70 12.30
N ASP A 179 18.69 -12.22 13.42
CA ASP A 179 19.20 -11.40 14.52
C ASP A 179 20.58 -10.79 14.23
N GLY A 180 21.25 -11.20 13.16
CA GLY A 180 22.57 -10.75 12.73
C GLY A 180 23.73 -11.29 13.58
N ALA A 181 23.51 -12.21 14.53
CA ALA A 181 24.55 -12.74 15.40
C ALA A 181 25.56 -13.61 14.62
N ARG A 182 25.09 -14.36 13.62
CA ARG A 182 25.94 -15.17 12.73
C ARG A 182 26.62 -14.35 11.64
N SER A 183 25.93 -13.33 11.14
CA SER A 183 26.43 -12.41 10.11
C SER A 183 25.70 -11.08 10.19
N LEU A 184 26.44 -10.00 10.46
CA LEU A 184 25.87 -8.64 10.48
C LEU A 184 25.28 -8.24 9.13
N ALA A 185 25.69 -8.87 8.02
CA ALA A 185 25.09 -8.63 6.70
C ALA A 185 23.63 -9.10 6.60
N HIS A 186 23.17 -9.92 7.54
CA HIS A 186 21.80 -10.45 7.59
C HIS A 186 20.92 -9.77 8.63
N LEU A 187 21.49 -8.89 9.45
CA LEU A 187 20.79 -8.17 10.51
C LEU A 187 19.46 -7.57 10.02
N GLY A 188 18.36 -8.00 10.65
CA GLY A 188 17.02 -7.49 10.38
C GLY A 188 16.38 -7.99 9.08
N LYS A 189 17.02 -8.89 8.33
CA LYS A 189 16.41 -9.48 7.14
C LYS A 189 15.19 -10.31 7.51
N ILE A 190 14.10 -10.12 6.78
CA ILE A 190 12.87 -10.87 6.97
C ILE A 190 13.03 -12.26 6.34
N MET A 191 12.93 -13.28 7.19
CA MET A 191 13.01 -14.70 6.83
C MET A 191 11.64 -15.28 6.53
N ALA A 192 10.60 -14.80 7.24
CA ALA A 192 9.21 -15.16 7.01
C ALA A 192 8.26 -14.04 7.43
N PHE A 193 7.11 -13.99 6.76
CA PHE A 193 5.98 -13.11 7.07
C PHE A 193 4.70 -13.94 7.01
N GLN A 194 3.87 -13.86 8.04
CA GLN A 194 2.61 -14.62 8.15
C GLN A 194 2.82 -16.14 7.92
N ASN A 195 3.86 -16.73 8.52
CA ASN A 195 4.24 -18.14 8.37
C ASN A 195 4.67 -18.54 6.94
N HIS A 196 4.91 -17.58 6.05
CA HIS A 196 5.38 -17.83 4.69
C HIS A 196 6.78 -17.25 4.47
N SER A 197 7.68 -18.06 3.93
CA SER A 197 9.03 -17.61 3.50
C SER A 197 9.04 -16.97 2.10
N GLN A 198 7.91 -17.04 1.40
CA GLN A 198 7.68 -16.39 0.11
C GLN A 198 6.19 -16.04 -0.01
N LEU A 199 5.90 -14.97 -0.73
CA LEU A 199 4.55 -14.56 -1.06
C LEU A 199 3.88 -15.56 -2.02
N THR A 200 2.57 -15.41 -2.18
CA THR A 200 1.77 -16.23 -3.08
C THR A 200 0.93 -15.39 -4.06
N TRP A 201 1.14 -14.07 -4.06
CA TRP A 201 0.31 -13.13 -4.82
C TRP A 201 0.74 -12.97 -6.27
N TRP A 202 2.01 -13.23 -6.59
CA TRP A 202 2.58 -12.93 -7.90
C TRP A 202 2.77 -14.18 -8.77
N ALA A 203 2.96 -13.98 -10.08
CA ALA A 203 2.97 -15.06 -11.06
C ALA A 203 4.28 -15.86 -11.11
N SER A 204 5.35 -15.37 -10.47
CA SER A 204 6.67 -16.02 -10.51
C SER A 204 7.31 -16.13 -9.14
N GLY A 205 8.16 -17.15 -8.97
CA GLY A 205 8.97 -17.33 -7.75
C GLY A 205 9.77 -16.08 -7.39
N PRO A 206 10.55 -15.48 -8.31
CA PRO A 206 11.31 -14.26 -8.03
C PRO A 206 10.44 -13.08 -7.55
N ALA A 207 9.25 -12.88 -8.11
CA ALA A 207 8.35 -11.80 -7.69
C ALA A 207 7.74 -12.03 -6.30
N ASN A 208 7.66 -13.30 -5.89
CA ASN A 208 7.16 -13.70 -4.58
C ASN A 208 8.25 -13.72 -3.49
N GLN A 209 9.50 -13.41 -3.78
CA GLN A 209 10.54 -13.39 -2.75
C GLN A 209 10.33 -12.25 -1.75
N ILE A 210 10.43 -12.58 -0.47
CA ILE A 210 10.52 -11.62 0.63
C ILE A 210 12.01 -11.28 0.79
N ASN A 211 12.42 -10.10 0.34
CA ASN A 211 13.81 -9.69 0.29
C ASN A 211 14.03 -8.45 1.16
N GLY A 212 15.12 -8.47 1.93
CA GLY A 212 15.56 -7.33 2.73
C GLY A 212 14.89 -7.23 4.09
N THR A 213 14.80 -6.01 4.61
CA THR A 213 14.27 -5.72 5.95
C THR A 213 12.88 -5.05 5.84
N ASP A 214 12.31 -4.63 6.97
CA ASP A 214 11.08 -3.81 7.01
C ASP A 214 11.32 -2.32 6.72
N GLY A 215 12.57 -1.94 6.41
CA GLY A 215 12.98 -0.57 6.12
C GLY A 215 13.29 0.29 7.35
N THR A 216 13.13 -0.23 8.57
CA THR A 216 13.46 0.49 9.82
C THR A 216 14.91 0.27 10.26
N LEU A 217 15.50 -0.85 9.85
CA LEU A 217 16.87 -1.25 10.15
C LEU A 217 17.56 -1.78 8.88
N PHE A 218 18.86 -1.52 8.74
CA PHE A 218 19.71 -2.09 7.70
C PHE A 218 21.03 -2.57 8.28
N SER A 219 21.68 -3.50 7.58
CA SER A 219 23.01 -3.98 7.94
C SER A 219 24.06 -2.85 7.88
N PRO A 220 25.07 -2.86 8.77
CA PRO A 220 26.12 -1.83 8.78
C PRO A 220 27.08 -2.00 7.60
N GLY A 221 27.83 -0.93 7.30
CA GLY A 221 28.91 -0.96 6.30
C GLY A 221 28.45 -0.75 4.85
N LEU A 222 27.28 -0.17 4.64
CA LEU A 222 26.76 0.18 3.30
C LEU A 222 27.67 1.21 2.59
N ARG A 223 27.76 1.07 1.27
CA ARG A 223 28.56 1.88 0.36
C ARG A 223 27.70 2.43 -0.78
N LEU A 224 28.22 3.42 -1.50
CA LEU A 224 27.54 4.06 -2.64
C LEU A 224 27.15 3.11 -3.78
N ALA A 225 27.81 1.96 -3.93
CA ALA A 225 27.48 0.97 -4.96
C ALA A 225 26.49 -0.09 -4.48
N ASP A 226 26.10 -0.07 -3.20
CA ASP A 226 25.25 -1.10 -2.63
C ASP A 226 23.76 -0.82 -2.93
N ARG A 227 23.02 -1.92 -3.14
CA ARG A 227 21.57 -1.92 -3.27
C ARG A 227 20.97 -2.56 -2.02
N ILE A 228 19.97 -1.92 -1.44
CA ILE A 228 19.22 -2.44 -0.30
C ILE A 228 17.82 -2.85 -0.73
N TYR A 229 17.25 -3.83 -0.01
CA TYR A 229 15.90 -4.32 -0.25
C TYR A 229 15.03 -4.01 0.96
N ILE A 230 13.77 -3.72 0.69
CA ILE A 230 12.72 -3.53 1.69
C ILE A 230 11.53 -4.37 1.25
N PHE A 231 11.00 -5.18 2.16
CA PHE A 231 9.70 -5.80 1.97
C PHE A 231 8.61 -4.94 2.59
N SER A 232 7.61 -4.56 1.78
CA SER A 232 6.50 -3.72 2.23
C SER A 232 5.18 -4.43 1.96
N PRO A 233 4.50 -4.95 3.00
CA PRO A 233 3.17 -5.56 2.86
C PRO A 233 2.15 -4.61 2.21
N ASP A 234 2.27 -3.30 2.47
CA ASP A 234 1.33 -2.27 2.00
C ASP A 234 1.29 -2.12 0.47
N ILE A 235 2.37 -2.49 -0.23
CA ILE A 235 2.47 -2.53 -1.70
C ILE A 235 2.74 -3.95 -2.22
N CYS A 236 2.53 -4.94 -1.36
CA CYS A 236 2.49 -6.36 -1.65
C CYS A 236 3.75 -6.95 -2.31
N ARG A 237 4.92 -6.35 -2.16
CA ARG A 237 6.16 -6.89 -2.74
C ARG A 237 7.40 -6.37 -2.04
N SER A 238 8.51 -7.04 -2.34
CA SER A 238 9.84 -6.51 -2.08
C SER A 238 10.21 -5.47 -3.15
N ILE A 239 10.79 -4.36 -2.71
CA ILE A 239 11.36 -3.31 -3.54
C ILE A 239 12.84 -3.16 -3.23
N HIS A 240 13.58 -2.52 -4.13
CA HIS A 240 14.97 -2.20 -3.92
C HIS A 240 15.24 -0.71 -4.07
N LEU A 241 16.23 -0.23 -3.33
CA LEU A 241 16.71 1.13 -3.37
C LEU A 241 18.21 1.13 -3.67
N GLU A 242 18.66 2.15 -4.38
CA GLU A 242 20.06 2.33 -4.77
C GLU A 242 20.63 3.59 -4.12
N ALA A 243 21.86 3.48 -3.60
CA ALA A 243 22.55 4.65 -3.09
C ALA A 243 22.89 5.61 -4.24
N THR A 244 22.48 6.86 -4.09
CA THR A 244 22.61 7.89 -5.14
C THR A 244 23.71 8.88 -4.83
N GLU A 245 23.82 9.28 -3.57
CA GLU A 245 24.80 10.27 -3.13
C GLU A 245 25.08 10.17 -1.62
N THR A 246 26.18 10.81 -1.21
CA THR A 246 26.50 11.03 0.20
C THR A 246 26.05 12.41 0.63
N VAL A 247 25.26 12.48 1.70
CA VAL A 247 24.66 13.72 2.22
C VAL A 247 25.05 13.92 3.68
N ARG A 248 25.25 15.16 4.10
CA ARG A 248 25.40 15.49 5.52
C ARG A 248 24.03 15.81 6.13
N PHE A 249 23.58 15.00 7.09
CA PHE A 249 22.32 15.19 7.79
C PHE A 249 22.59 15.25 9.30
N LEU A 250 22.15 16.33 9.96
CA LEU A 250 22.41 16.59 11.39
C LEU A 250 23.90 16.42 11.78
N GLY A 251 24.81 16.86 10.89
CA GLY A 251 26.25 16.75 11.10
C GLY A 251 26.86 15.39 10.76
N LEU A 252 26.06 14.33 10.59
CA LEU A 252 26.49 12.98 10.25
C LEU A 252 26.58 12.78 8.74
N GLN A 253 27.54 11.98 8.30
CA GLN A 253 27.64 11.54 6.90
C GLN A 253 26.67 10.38 6.67
N THR A 254 25.80 10.53 5.69
CA THR A 254 24.71 9.58 5.38
C THR A 254 24.69 9.24 3.90
N LEU A 255 24.16 8.07 3.56
CA LEU A 255 23.90 7.67 2.17
C LEU A 255 22.42 7.89 1.85
N ARG A 256 22.13 8.55 0.73
CA ARG A 256 20.77 8.71 0.24
C ARG A 256 20.40 7.55 -0.69
N PHE A 257 19.44 6.75 -0.27
CA PHE A 257 18.88 5.65 -1.06
C PHE A 257 17.57 6.07 -1.73
N LEU A 258 17.42 5.81 -3.02
CA LEU A 258 16.22 6.12 -3.79
C LEU A 258 15.77 4.90 -4.61
N PRO A 259 14.46 4.75 -4.88
CA PRO A 259 13.98 3.73 -5.81
C PRO A 259 14.43 4.08 -7.24
N PRO A 260 15.05 3.15 -7.98
CA PRO A 260 15.40 3.41 -9.37
C PRO A 260 14.16 3.40 -10.26
N THR A 261 14.24 4.05 -11.43
CA THR A 261 13.13 4.10 -12.41
C THR A 261 12.69 2.71 -12.85
N SER A 262 13.64 1.78 -12.96
CA SER A 262 13.43 0.38 -13.36
C SER A 262 12.51 -0.40 -12.42
N LEU A 263 12.28 0.08 -11.19
CA LEU A 263 11.46 -0.60 -10.19
C LEU A 263 9.99 -0.77 -10.64
N PHE A 264 9.43 0.25 -11.30
CA PHE A 264 8.04 0.26 -11.77
C PHE A 264 7.93 0.24 -13.31
N GLU A 265 9.02 -0.04 -14.02
CA GLU A 265 8.98 -0.17 -15.48
C GLU A 265 8.11 -1.36 -15.93
N SER A 266 7.38 -1.15 -17.03
CA SER A 266 6.58 -2.19 -17.67
C SER A 266 7.45 -3.40 -18.01
N PRO A 267 6.91 -4.63 -17.93
CA PRO A 267 7.66 -5.84 -18.31
C PRO A 267 8.11 -5.89 -19.77
N LEU A 268 7.57 -5.01 -20.62
CA LEU A 268 8.06 -4.83 -21.99
C LEU A 268 9.41 -4.11 -22.06
N LEU A 269 9.69 -3.22 -21.09
CA LEU A 269 10.96 -2.49 -20.99
C LEU A 269 11.93 -3.18 -20.03
N ASN A 270 11.43 -3.67 -18.90
CA ASN A 270 12.20 -4.40 -17.91
C ASN A 270 11.61 -5.80 -17.68
N PRO A 271 12.13 -6.84 -18.36
CA PRO A 271 11.64 -8.22 -18.26
C PRO A 271 11.60 -8.79 -16.83
N ASP A 272 12.42 -8.27 -15.90
CA ASP A 272 12.44 -8.70 -14.49
C ASP A 272 11.10 -8.43 -13.81
N ASN A 273 10.35 -7.41 -14.27
CA ASN A 273 9.04 -7.06 -13.73
C ASN A 273 7.90 -7.96 -14.24
N LYS A 274 8.18 -8.93 -15.12
CA LYS A 274 7.17 -9.83 -15.68
C LYS A 274 6.39 -10.60 -14.62
N GLY A 275 7.05 -10.98 -13.52
CA GLY A 275 6.41 -11.71 -12.42
C GLY A 275 5.31 -10.92 -11.69
N PHE A 276 5.37 -9.58 -11.74
CA PHE A 276 4.39 -8.69 -11.11
C PHE A 276 3.17 -8.39 -12.01
N CYS A 277 3.10 -9.02 -13.18
CA CYS A 277 1.96 -8.93 -14.10
C CYS A 277 1.34 -10.32 -14.32
N PRO A 278 0.32 -10.69 -13.53
CA PRO A 278 -0.36 -11.98 -13.68
C PRO A 278 -1.04 -12.19 -15.04
N THR A 279 -1.37 -11.11 -15.74
CA THR A 279 -2.07 -11.10 -17.03
C THR A 279 -1.14 -10.97 -18.24
N TYR A 280 0.16 -11.24 -18.08
CA TYR A 280 1.15 -11.10 -19.16
C TYR A 280 0.72 -11.83 -20.45
N PRO A 281 0.86 -11.20 -21.64
CA PRO A 281 1.52 -9.92 -21.92
C PRO A 281 0.65 -8.67 -21.73
N ASN A 282 -0.61 -8.82 -21.29
CA ASN A 282 -1.54 -7.71 -21.09
C ASN A 282 -1.30 -7.02 -19.73
N CYS A 283 -0.23 -6.25 -19.65
CA CYS A 283 0.22 -5.56 -18.44
C CYS A 283 -0.10 -4.07 -18.46
N LEU A 284 -0.16 -3.46 -17.27
CA LEU A 284 -0.18 -2.01 -17.15
C LEU A 284 1.11 -1.38 -17.67
N LYS A 285 1.05 -0.08 -17.95
CA LYS A 285 2.19 0.74 -18.40
C LYS A 285 3.19 0.96 -17.25
N SER A 286 4.35 1.53 -17.58
CA SER A 286 5.38 1.87 -16.60
C SER A 286 4.86 2.88 -15.56
N GLY A 287 5.39 2.79 -14.34
CA GLY A 287 5.14 3.71 -13.23
C GLY A 287 3.91 3.37 -12.37
N VAL A 288 3.21 2.26 -12.68
CA VAL A 288 2.06 1.78 -11.91
C VAL A 288 2.16 0.28 -11.60
N LEU A 289 1.52 -0.16 -10.51
CA LEU A 289 1.43 -1.56 -10.10
C LEU A 289 0.00 -1.92 -9.71
N ASN A 290 -0.51 -3.04 -10.24
CA ASN A 290 -1.82 -3.57 -9.86
C ASN A 290 -1.71 -4.38 -8.56
N LEU A 291 -2.42 -3.95 -7.51
CA LEU A 291 -2.48 -4.65 -6.22
C LEU A 291 -3.65 -5.62 -6.09
N GLY A 292 -4.49 -5.76 -7.13
CA GLY A 292 -5.58 -6.74 -7.14
C GLY A 292 -5.18 -8.15 -6.69
N PRO A 293 -4.01 -8.71 -7.07
CA PRO A 293 -3.61 -10.05 -6.64
C PRO A 293 -3.47 -10.24 -5.12
N CYS A 294 -3.07 -9.21 -4.38
CA CYS A 294 -2.99 -9.28 -2.92
C CYS A 294 -4.23 -8.73 -2.22
N LEU A 295 -5.04 -7.90 -2.90
CA LEU A 295 -6.26 -7.28 -2.37
C LEU A 295 -7.54 -7.99 -2.86
N GLN A 296 -7.50 -9.33 -2.93
CA GLN A 296 -8.68 -10.17 -3.24
C GLN A 296 -9.39 -9.79 -4.56
N GLY A 297 -8.66 -9.31 -5.56
CA GLY A 297 -9.21 -8.91 -6.85
C GLY A 297 -9.72 -7.47 -6.92
N ALA A 298 -9.57 -6.68 -5.84
CA ALA A 298 -9.93 -5.26 -5.85
C ALA A 298 -9.16 -4.51 -6.96
N PRO A 299 -9.81 -3.59 -7.72
CA PRO A 299 -9.19 -2.87 -8.83
C PRO A 299 -8.33 -1.69 -8.32
N VAL A 300 -7.37 -1.98 -7.44
CA VAL A 300 -6.47 -0.99 -6.84
C VAL A 300 -5.16 -0.97 -7.59
N ILE A 301 -4.78 0.23 -8.04
CA ILE A 301 -3.52 0.49 -8.72
C ILE A 301 -2.73 1.49 -7.89
N VAL A 302 -1.47 1.18 -7.62
CA VAL A 302 -0.55 2.09 -6.93
C VAL A 302 0.43 2.72 -7.90
N SER A 303 0.86 3.93 -7.58
CA SER A 303 1.85 4.70 -8.34
C SER A 303 2.62 5.60 -7.37
N GLN A 304 3.68 6.23 -7.86
CA GLN A 304 4.30 7.33 -7.14
C GLN A 304 3.39 8.59 -7.18
N PRO A 305 3.52 9.52 -6.21
CA PRO A 305 2.68 10.71 -6.16
C PRO A 305 2.63 11.47 -7.49
N HIS A 306 1.42 11.93 -7.87
CA HIS A 306 1.17 12.60 -9.16
C HIS A 306 1.60 11.79 -10.39
N PHE A 307 1.60 10.46 -10.28
CA PHE A 307 2.11 9.56 -11.31
C PHE A 307 3.55 9.88 -11.75
N TYR A 308 4.40 10.29 -10.80
CA TYR A 308 5.82 10.48 -11.07
C TYR A 308 6.43 9.20 -11.69
N GLN A 309 7.27 9.38 -12.71
CA GLN A 309 7.84 8.32 -13.56
C GLN A 309 6.84 7.55 -14.45
N VAL A 310 5.61 8.03 -14.61
CA VAL A 310 4.72 7.61 -15.70
C VAL A 310 4.92 8.52 -16.91
N ALA A 311 5.01 7.94 -18.11
CA ALA A 311 5.20 8.70 -19.33
C ALA A 311 3.99 9.63 -19.60
N TYR A 312 4.25 10.86 -20.04
CA TYR A 312 3.20 11.85 -20.29
C TYR A 312 2.13 11.36 -21.28
N PHE A 313 2.52 10.66 -22.35
CA PHE A 313 1.57 10.07 -23.30
C PHE A 313 0.63 9.04 -22.63
N ASP A 314 1.16 8.25 -21.70
CA ASP A 314 0.36 7.31 -20.93
C ASP A 314 -0.59 8.05 -19.98
N LEU A 315 -0.19 9.20 -19.43
CA LEU A 315 -1.08 10.06 -18.63
C LEU A 315 -2.20 10.70 -19.46
N VAL A 316 -1.93 11.06 -20.72
CA VAL A 316 -2.95 11.59 -21.64
C VAL A 316 -3.96 10.50 -22.02
N THR A 317 -3.50 9.27 -22.26
CA THR A 317 -4.36 8.12 -22.59
C THR A 317 -5.16 7.61 -21.38
N LEU A 318 -4.62 7.72 -20.16
CA LEU A 318 -5.33 7.49 -18.91
C LEU A 318 -6.29 8.63 -18.54
N GLY A 319 -6.30 9.74 -19.30
CA GLY A 319 -7.17 10.88 -19.07
C GLY A 319 -6.75 11.78 -17.89
N CYS A 320 -5.53 11.61 -17.37
CA CYS A 320 -5.04 12.31 -16.18
C CYS A 320 -4.59 13.75 -16.44
N ILE A 321 -4.09 14.08 -17.64
CA ILE A 321 -3.53 15.41 -17.98
C ILE A 321 -4.03 15.87 -19.36
N ARG A 322 -4.06 17.19 -19.59
CA ARG A 322 -4.28 17.82 -20.90
C ARG A 322 -3.05 17.72 -21.78
#